data_AF-A2DCF7-F1
#
_entry.id   AF-A2DCF7-F1
#
_cell.length_a   1.000
_cell.length_b   1.000
_cell.length_c   1.000
_cell.angle_alpha   90.00
_cell.angle_beta   90.00
_cell.angle_gamma   90.00
#
_symmetry.space_group_name_H-M   'P 1'
#
loop_
_entity.id
_entity.type
_entity.pdbx_description
1 polymer ?
#
loop_
_entity_poly.entity_id
_entity_poly.type
_entity_poly.pdbx_seq_one_letter_code
_entity_poly.pdbx_strand_id
1 'polypeptide(L)'
;MSNKAIREVTCPISKVKHIIVRKDDTEAIRALRIWATKLFVRMRRGESILLSMDCEGWKLGTIHKSLGLLQICEILDQSILIKPRDESQKSLRLKSGFLVHFPTTNEVIDILSGVLHHPNVILCTYDFTSDISSLMEAGVKINTKRIFDAQLVSASNTSTEPIWVLTDTQARSIIARARGMIGTVKEAQDAVNFMSSKKGNMFEFLTFLHRKDQDPFASMVDDDFYKYAAGDLVMTALAALYSFYFGFSSKTWELSAIKVKEFLSLQKMHQQVLMPSAVRQEAFLTRYNLKDLKEYQTSGYKIPLTDDSVIRMALTLYVKADMIVNLLKILPEKYSKSFSEINAQIIRNDLEGKLEEVKARIQTLSPFDDDTNIEEAQN
;
A
#
# COMPACT_ATOMS: atom_id res chain seq x y z
N MET A 1 -25.55 0.11 4.25
CA MET A 1 -26.06 1.23 3.43
C MET A 1 -24.95 1.60 2.45
N SER A 2 -25.21 1.62 1.14
CA SER A 2 -24.15 1.82 0.15
C SER A 2 -23.59 3.25 0.25
N ASN A 3 -22.27 3.39 0.39
CA ASN A 3 -21.53 4.65 0.49
C ASN A 3 -21.49 5.42 -0.86
N LYS A 4 -22.60 5.41 -1.61
CA LYS A 4 -22.77 5.99 -2.96
C LYS A 4 -22.77 7.52 -2.99
N ALA A 5 -22.80 8.19 -1.83
CA ALA A 5 -22.92 9.65 -1.77
C ALA A 5 -21.62 10.37 -2.16
N ILE A 6 -20.46 9.79 -1.88
CA ILE A 6 -19.16 10.47 -2.08
C ILE A 6 -18.66 10.19 -3.49
N ARG A 7 -18.62 11.23 -4.32
CA ARG A 7 -18.09 11.17 -5.70
C ARG A 7 -16.67 11.68 -5.84
N GLU A 8 -16.24 12.52 -4.90
CA GLU A 8 -14.91 13.11 -4.87
C GLU A 8 -14.39 13.19 -3.43
N VAL A 9 -13.07 13.12 -3.28
CA VAL A 9 -12.40 13.37 -2.00
C VAL A 9 -11.33 14.43 -2.16
N THR A 10 -11.24 15.33 -1.20
CA THR A 10 -10.17 16.33 -1.14
C THR A 10 -9.00 15.74 -0.36
N CYS A 11 -7.83 15.65 -1.00
CA CYS A 11 -6.60 15.20 -0.36
C CYS A 11 -6.28 16.12 0.85
N PRO A 12 -6.05 15.56 2.05
CA PRO A 12 -5.77 16.37 3.23
C PRO A 12 -4.43 17.11 3.14
N ILE A 13 -3.50 16.62 2.34
CA ILE A 13 -2.15 17.20 2.18
C ILE A 13 -2.12 18.24 1.06
N SER A 14 -2.37 17.82 -0.19
CA SER A 14 -2.25 18.71 -1.36
C SER A 14 -3.48 19.57 -1.64
N LYS A 15 -4.61 19.31 -0.97
CA LYS A 15 -5.94 19.90 -1.24
C LYS A 15 -6.48 19.63 -2.65
N VAL A 16 -5.81 18.78 -3.43
CA VAL A 16 -6.29 18.33 -4.74
C VAL A 16 -7.48 17.40 -4.56
N LYS A 17 -8.50 17.56 -5.39
CA LYS A 17 -9.67 16.67 -5.41
C LYS A 17 -9.43 15.48 -6.32
N HIS A 18 -9.77 14.28 -5.86
CA HIS A 18 -9.70 13.04 -6.63
C HIS A 18 -11.10 12.48 -6.84
N ILE A 19 -11.38 11.98 -8.05
CA ILE A 19 -12.68 11.42 -8.42
C ILE A 19 -12.71 9.94 -8.00
N ILE A 20 -13.79 9.53 -7.35
CA ILE A 20 -14.01 8.12 -6.98
C ILE A 20 -14.75 7.43 -8.13
N VAL A 21 -14.14 6.39 -8.69
CA VAL A 21 -14.72 5.62 -9.80
C VAL A 21 -15.27 4.31 -9.26
N ARG A 22 -16.58 4.09 -9.42
CA ARG A 22 -17.27 2.84 -9.08
C ARG A 22 -17.81 2.21 -10.36
N LYS A 23 -17.97 0.88 -10.35
CA LYS A 23 -18.40 0.11 -11.52
C LYS A 23 -19.75 0.55 -12.12
N ASP A 24 -20.60 1.16 -11.30
CA ASP A 24 -21.94 1.62 -11.67
C ASP A 24 -22.04 3.14 -11.85
N ASP A 25 -20.94 3.88 -11.69
CA ASP A 25 -20.89 5.33 -11.89
C ASP A 25 -20.39 5.67 -13.31
N THR A 26 -21.33 5.74 -14.25
CA THR A 26 -21.04 6.05 -15.66
C THR A 26 -20.39 7.42 -15.85
N GLU A 27 -20.67 8.38 -14.97
CA GLU A 27 -20.11 9.73 -15.05
C GLU A 27 -18.62 9.72 -14.65
N ALA A 28 -18.30 9.05 -13.55
CA ALA A 28 -16.92 8.88 -13.11
C ALA A 28 -16.08 8.05 -14.12
N ILE A 29 -16.67 6.99 -14.70
CA ILE A 29 -16.02 6.20 -15.76
C ILE A 29 -15.75 7.07 -17.00
N ARG A 30 -16.71 7.92 -17.40
CA ARG A 30 -16.52 8.88 -18.49
C ARG A 30 -15.39 9.88 -18.18
N ALA A 31 -15.30 10.37 -16.95
CA ALA A 31 -14.23 11.27 -16.53
C ALA A 31 -12.85 10.59 -16.62
N LEU A 32 -12.75 9.33 -16.17
CA LEU A 32 -11.54 8.51 -16.30
C LEU A 32 -11.13 8.33 -17.77
N ARG A 33 -12.09 8.02 -18.65
CA ARG A 33 -11.85 7.89 -20.11
C ARG A 33 -11.34 9.18 -20.73
N ILE A 34 -11.93 10.33 -20.38
CA ILE A 34 -11.49 11.64 -20.87
C ILE A 34 -10.06 11.94 -20.40
N TRP A 35 -9.75 11.65 -19.14
CA TRP A 35 -8.40 11.78 -18.61
C TRP A 35 -7.39 10.91 -19.38
N ALA A 36 -7.69 9.62 -19.56
CA ALA A 36 -6.84 8.70 -20.31
C ALA A 36 -6.63 9.18 -21.76
N THR A 37 -7.70 9.65 -22.42
CA THR A 37 -7.62 10.22 -23.79
C THR A 37 -6.65 11.40 -23.85
N LYS A 38 -6.69 12.31 -22.87
CA LYS A 38 -5.75 13.44 -22.79
C LYS A 38 -4.31 12.97 -22.59
N LEU A 39 -4.09 11.95 -21.76
CA LEU A 39 -2.76 11.35 -21.61
C LEU A 39 -2.28 10.73 -22.93
N PHE A 40 -3.11 9.95 -23.63
CA PHE A 40 -2.72 9.36 -24.91
C PHE A 40 -2.33 10.39 -25.97
N VAL A 41 -3.06 11.51 -26.06
CA VAL A 41 -2.71 12.61 -26.97
C VAL A 41 -1.32 13.14 -26.68
N ARG A 42 -0.99 13.35 -25.41
CA ARG A 42 0.33 13.83 -24.95
C ARG A 42 1.43 12.81 -25.21
N MET A 43 1.18 11.55 -24.85
CA MET A 43 2.13 10.46 -25.04
C MET A 43 2.43 10.19 -26.52
N ARG A 44 1.45 10.33 -27.43
CA ARG A 44 1.68 10.26 -28.89
C ARG A 44 2.58 11.36 -29.42
N ARG A 45 2.69 12.48 -28.71
CA ARG A 45 3.64 13.58 -29.01
C ARG A 45 5.02 13.35 -28.39
N GLY A 46 5.25 12.18 -27.80
CA GLY A 46 6.52 11.83 -27.15
C GLY A 46 6.62 12.28 -25.69
N GLU A 47 5.57 12.87 -25.13
CA GLU A 47 5.62 13.38 -23.75
C GLU A 47 5.66 12.22 -22.73
N SER A 48 6.61 12.27 -21.79
CA SER A 48 6.70 11.32 -20.68
C SER A 48 5.80 11.74 -19.52
N ILE A 49 4.93 10.85 -19.07
CA ILE A 49 3.95 11.11 -18.01
C ILE A 49 4.38 10.40 -16.72
N LEU A 50 4.50 11.14 -15.63
CA LEU A 50 4.75 10.56 -14.30
C LEU A 50 3.41 10.38 -13.58
N LEU A 51 3.14 9.17 -13.11
CA LEU A 51 1.95 8.87 -12.32
C LEU A 51 2.38 8.39 -10.93
N SER A 52 1.83 9.02 -9.89
CA SER A 52 1.86 8.45 -8.53
C SER A 52 0.76 7.41 -8.44
N MET A 53 1.09 6.24 -7.91
CA MET A 53 0.16 5.12 -7.81
C MET A 53 0.34 4.40 -6.48
N ASP A 54 -0.79 3.97 -5.92
CA ASP A 54 -0.85 3.09 -4.76
C ASP A 54 -2.05 2.13 -4.93
N CYS A 55 -2.14 1.11 -4.08
CA CYS A 55 -3.33 0.25 -4.02
C CYS A 55 -3.73 -0.04 -2.58
N GLU A 56 -5.02 -0.25 -2.38
CA GLU A 56 -5.57 -0.75 -1.12
C GLU A 56 -6.50 -1.93 -1.36
N GLY A 57 -6.67 -2.77 -0.35
CA GLY A 57 -7.46 -3.98 -0.52
C GLY A 57 -7.66 -4.77 0.77
N TRP A 58 -8.62 -5.71 0.72
CA TRP A 58 -8.76 -6.67 1.80
C TRP A 58 -7.60 -7.66 1.77
N LYS A 59 -6.64 -7.47 2.68
CA LYS A 59 -5.41 -8.27 2.77
C LYS A 59 -4.63 -8.29 1.45
N LEU A 60 -4.43 -7.09 0.88
CA LEU A 60 -3.84 -6.86 -0.44
C LEU A 60 -2.61 -7.76 -0.72
N GLY A 61 -2.69 -8.54 -1.80
CA GLY A 61 -1.62 -9.41 -2.29
C GLY A 61 -1.42 -10.73 -1.52
N THR A 62 -2.15 -10.95 -0.43
CA THR A 62 -2.03 -12.17 0.41
C THR A 62 -3.21 -13.14 0.27
N ILE A 63 -4.25 -12.74 -0.45
CA ILE A 63 -5.38 -13.59 -0.86
C ILE A 63 -5.74 -13.30 -2.31
N HIS A 64 -6.44 -14.24 -2.94
CA HIS A 64 -6.99 -14.03 -4.28
C HIS A 64 -8.06 -12.93 -4.29
N LYS A 65 -8.06 -12.11 -5.34
CA LYS A 65 -9.00 -11.01 -5.57
C LYS A 65 -9.00 -10.00 -4.40
N SER A 66 -7.81 -9.72 -3.87
CA SER A 66 -7.64 -8.82 -2.73
C SER A 66 -7.78 -7.34 -3.07
N LEU A 67 -7.60 -6.95 -4.33
CA LEU A 67 -7.63 -5.54 -4.75
C LEU A 67 -9.01 -4.92 -4.51
N GLY A 68 -9.04 -3.85 -3.72
CA GLY A 68 -10.26 -3.09 -3.43
C GLY A 68 -10.26 -1.68 -4.03
N LEU A 69 -9.10 -1.03 -4.09
CA LEU A 69 -8.94 0.33 -4.61
C LEU A 69 -7.59 0.50 -5.31
N LEU A 70 -7.61 1.14 -6.47
CA LEU A 70 -6.42 1.71 -7.10
C LEU A 70 -6.45 3.22 -6.91
N GLN A 71 -5.39 3.79 -6.35
CA GLN A 71 -5.18 5.23 -6.31
C GLN A 71 -4.23 5.63 -7.42
N ILE A 72 -4.56 6.68 -8.18
CA ILE A 72 -3.67 7.18 -9.23
C ILE A 72 -3.80 8.68 -9.47
N CYS A 73 -2.69 9.40 -9.61
CA CYS A 73 -2.69 10.79 -10.05
C CYS A 73 -1.44 11.17 -10.87
N GLU A 74 -1.53 12.23 -11.67
CA GLU A 74 -0.41 12.74 -12.45
C GLU A 74 0.45 13.70 -11.63
N ILE A 75 1.76 13.48 -11.64
CA ILE A 75 2.78 14.40 -11.12
C ILE A 75 3.18 15.34 -12.27
N LEU A 76 2.92 16.65 -12.13
CA LEU A 76 3.09 17.62 -13.22
C LEU A 76 4.51 18.12 -13.44
N ASP A 77 5.37 17.98 -12.45
CA ASP A 77 6.73 18.49 -12.56
C ASP A 77 7.61 17.54 -13.37
N GLN A 78 7.46 17.56 -14.70
CA GLN A 78 8.38 16.84 -15.60
C GLN A 78 9.77 17.48 -15.64
N SER A 79 9.88 18.74 -15.22
CA SER A 79 11.16 19.45 -15.22
C SER A 79 12.13 18.87 -14.18
N ILE A 80 11.61 18.15 -13.17
CA ILE A 80 12.42 17.38 -12.23
C ILE A 80 13.19 16.22 -12.87
N LEU A 81 12.72 15.70 -14.02
CA LEU A 81 13.45 14.66 -14.77
C LEU A 81 14.66 15.23 -15.53
N ILE A 82 14.65 16.53 -15.83
CA ILE A 82 15.62 17.18 -16.72
C ILE A 82 16.64 18.01 -15.92
N LYS A 83 16.20 18.68 -14.85
CA LYS A 83 17.04 19.54 -14.02
C LYS A 83 16.71 19.39 -12.52
N PRO A 84 17.17 18.32 -11.86
CA PRO A 84 16.82 18.03 -10.46
C PRO A 84 17.30 19.06 -9.42
N ARG A 85 18.17 20.03 -9.79
CA ARG A 85 18.74 21.06 -8.90
C ARG A 85 18.41 22.50 -9.33
N ASP A 86 17.42 22.68 -10.20
CA ASP A 86 17.00 24.03 -10.60
C ASP A 86 16.13 24.64 -9.50
N GLU A 87 16.67 25.62 -8.75
CA GLU A 87 15.97 26.32 -7.66
C GLU A 87 14.70 27.06 -8.11
N SER A 88 14.50 27.22 -9.43
CA SER A 88 13.28 27.80 -9.99
C SER A 88 12.10 26.81 -10.07
N GLN A 89 12.32 25.52 -9.77
CA GLN A 89 11.26 24.49 -9.76
C GLN A 89 10.49 24.51 -8.44
N LYS A 90 9.20 24.82 -8.59
CA LYS A 90 8.30 25.28 -7.54
C LYS A 90 7.27 24.21 -7.25
N SER A 91 7.33 23.66 -6.04
CA SER A 91 6.27 22.91 -5.35
C SER A 91 5.80 21.59 -5.96
N LEU A 92 5.37 20.67 -5.09
CA LEU A 92 4.71 19.45 -5.54
C LEU A 92 3.41 19.84 -6.25
N ARG A 93 3.35 19.63 -7.57
CA ARG A 93 2.15 19.88 -8.37
C ARG A 93 1.52 18.56 -8.79
N LEU A 94 0.44 18.19 -8.11
CA LEU A 94 -0.39 17.06 -8.51
C LEU A 94 -1.63 17.54 -9.28
N LYS A 95 -2.02 16.81 -10.32
CA LYS A 95 -3.37 16.94 -10.88
C LYS A 95 -4.36 16.12 -10.08
N SER A 96 -5.63 16.51 -10.23
CA SER A 96 -6.74 15.63 -9.92
C SER A 96 -6.53 14.25 -10.54
N GLY A 97 -6.76 13.23 -9.73
CA GLY A 97 -6.59 11.83 -10.09
C GLY A 97 -7.86 11.03 -9.78
N PHE A 98 -7.69 9.72 -9.64
CA PHE A 98 -8.79 8.78 -9.49
C PHE A 98 -8.53 7.79 -8.34
N LEU A 99 -9.60 7.47 -7.62
CA LEU A 99 -9.66 6.35 -6.68
C LEU A 99 -10.64 5.32 -7.27
N VAL A 100 -10.12 4.26 -7.89
CA VAL A 100 -10.90 3.31 -8.70
C VAL A 100 -11.20 2.06 -7.89
N HIS A 101 -12.48 1.81 -7.61
CA HIS A 101 -12.94 0.64 -6.86
C HIS A 101 -12.83 -0.65 -7.68
N PHE A 102 -12.43 -1.73 -7.03
CA PHE A 102 -12.42 -3.09 -7.55
C PHE A 102 -13.33 -4.01 -6.73
N PRO A 103 -13.96 -5.03 -7.34
CA PRO A 103 -13.94 -5.35 -8.77
C PRO A 103 -14.67 -4.29 -9.61
N THR A 104 -14.18 -4.07 -10.83
CA THR A 104 -14.67 -3.04 -11.76
C THR A 104 -15.10 -3.62 -13.11
N THR A 105 -15.51 -2.79 -14.05
CA THR A 105 -15.92 -3.21 -15.39
C THR A 105 -14.71 -3.44 -16.30
N ASN A 106 -14.85 -4.29 -17.33
CA ASN A 106 -13.81 -4.50 -18.34
C ASN A 106 -13.41 -3.19 -19.04
N GLU A 107 -14.36 -2.27 -19.25
CA GLU A 107 -14.08 -0.95 -19.79
C GLU A 107 -13.05 -0.18 -18.94
N VAL A 108 -13.22 -0.18 -17.61
CA VAL A 108 -12.27 0.49 -16.71
C VAL A 108 -10.92 -0.22 -16.73
N ILE A 109 -10.90 -1.56 -16.74
CA ILE A 109 -9.67 -2.35 -16.86
C ILE A 109 -8.93 -2.01 -18.16
N ASP A 110 -9.63 -1.89 -19.29
CA ASP A 110 -9.04 -1.56 -20.59
C ASP A 110 -8.48 -0.13 -20.61
N ILE A 111 -9.20 0.84 -20.02
CA ILE A 111 -8.72 2.22 -19.89
C ILE A 111 -7.43 2.26 -19.07
N LEU A 112 -7.44 1.64 -17.88
CA LEU A 112 -6.28 1.59 -17.00
C LEU A 112 -5.11 0.87 -17.65
N SER A 113 -5.36 -0.30 -18.25
CA SER A 113 -4.36 -1.09 -18.97
C SER A 113 -3.72 -0.29 -20.11
N GLY A 114 -4.51 0.47 -20.86
CA GLY A 114 -3.99 1.31 -21.93
C GLY A 114 -3.01 2.37 -21.41
N VAL A 115 -3.33 3.01 -20.28
CA VAL A 115 -2.45 4.03 -19.66
C VAL A 115 -1.22 3.38 -19.04
N LEU A 116 -1.40 2.42 -18.13
CA LEU A 116 -0.35 1.82 -17.31
C LEU A 116 0.62 0.94 -18.10
N HIS A 117 0.20 0.44 -19.27
CA HIS A 117 1.07 -0.31 -20.18
C HIS A 117 1.81 0.58 -21.21
N HIS A 118 1.53 1.87 -21.27
CA HIS A 118 2.12 2.75 -22.28
C HIS A 118 3.62 3.00 -22.02
N PRO A 119 4.50 2.97 -23.04
CA PRO A 119 5.95 3.15 -22.86
C PRO A 119 6.37 4.53 -22.31
N ASN A 120 5.56 5.56 -22.58
CA ASN A 120 5.80 6.92 -22.09
C ASN A 120 5.23 7.20 -20.69
N VAL A 121 4.61 6.22 -20.02
CA VAL A 121 4.25 6.36 -18.60
C VAL A 121 5.40 5.89 -17.72
N ILE A 122 5.64 6.60 -16.64
CA ILE A 122 6.49 6.20 -15.51
C ILE A 122 5.57 6.07 -14.30
N LEU A 123 5.59 4.90 -13.66
CA LEU A 123 4.79 4.61 -12.46
C LEU A 123 5.67 4.81 -11.23
N CYS A 124 5.46 5.92 -10.52
CA CYS A 124 6.05 6.19 -9.22
C CYS A 124 5.23 5.47 -8.15
N THR A 125 5.88 4.60 -7.40
CA THR A 125 5.29 3.73 -6.37
C THR A 125 6.13 3.79 -5.10
N TYR A 126 5.59 3.30 -3.98
CA TYR A 126 6.35 3.08 -2.76
C TYR A 126 6.11 1.66 -2.26
N ASP A 127 7.02 0.74 -2.58
CA ASP A 127 6.87 -0.71 -2.42
C ASP A 127 5.74 -1.34 -3.26
N PHE A 128 5.93 -1.37 -4.58
CA PHE A 128 4.89 -1.82 -5.53
C PHE A 128 4.45 -3.29 -5.40
N THR A 129 5.10 -4.09 -4.57
CA THR A 129 5.08 -5.56 -4.65
C THR A 129 3.67 -6.14 -4.55
N SER A 130 2.86 -5.65 -3.61
CA SER A 130 1.47 -6.09 -3.44
C SER A 130 0.53 -5.44 -4.44
N ASP A 131 0.75 -4.16 -4.76
CA ASP A 131 -0.08 -3.37 -5.68
C ASP A 131 -0.07 -3.99 -7.07
N ILE A 132 1.11 -4.22 -7.63
CA ILE A 132 1.29 -4.72 -8.99
C ILE A 132 0.83 -6.18 -9.07
N SER A 133 1.09 -6.99 -8.04
CA SER A 133 0.58 -8.37 -7.97
C SER A 133 -0.95 -8.39 -8.06
N SER A 134 -1.61 -7.53 -7.26
CA SER A 134 -3.07 -7.48 -7.17
C SER A 134 -3.71 -6.85 -8.41
N LEU A 135 -3.09 -5.82 -9.01
CA LEU A 135 -3.54 -5.22 -10.28
C LEU A 135 -3.44 -6.22 -11.45
N MET A 136 -2.32 -6.94 -11.54
CA MET A 136 -2.14 -7.96 -12.58
C MET A 136 -3.12 -9.12 -12.39
N GLU A 137 -3.40 -9.54 -11.15
CA GLU A 137 -4.45 -10.52 -10.85
C GLU A 137 -5.84 -10.03 -11.29
N ALA A 138 -6.13 -8.73 -11.08
CA ALA A 138 -7.37 -8.10 -11.52
C ALA A 138 -7.45 -7.88 -13.04
N GLY A 139 -6.43 -8.29 -13.82
CA GLY A 139 -6.40 -8.21 -15.28
C GLY A 139 -5.87 -6.89 -15.83
N VAL A 140 -5.37 -5.98 -14.98
CA VAL A 140 -4.79 -4.71 -15.42
C VAL A 140 -3.39 -4.94 -15.98
N LYS A 141 -3.16 -4.55 -17.23
CA LYS A 141 -1.85 -4.66 -17.89
C LYS A 141 -0.96 -3.49 -17.49
N ILE A 142 0.28 -3.81 -17.12
CA ILE A 142 1.24 -2.83 -16.62
C ILE A 142 2.56 -2.97 -17.39
N ASN A 143 3.20 -1.85 -17.71
CA ASN A 143 4.55 -1.84 -18.25
C ASN A 143 5.56 -1.79 -17.10
N THR A 144 5.94 -2.97 -16.62
CA THR A 144 6.84 -3.09 -15.46
C THR A 144 8.24 -2.53 -15.70
N LYS A 145 8.66 -2.33 -16.97
CA LYS A 145 9.95 -1.69 -17.31
C LYS A 145 10.00 -0.20 -16.95
N ARG A 146 8.86 0.39 -16.59
CA ARG A 146 8.73 1.82 -16.29
C ARG A 146 8.24 2.07 -14.87
N ILE A 147 8.44 1.12 -13.96
CA ILE A 147 8.18 1.29 -12.54
C ILE A 147 9.40 1.95 -11.88
N PHE A 148 9.14 3.01 -11.13
CA PHE A 148 10.08 3.70 -10.26
C PHE A 148 9.62 3.50 -8.81
N ASP A 149 10.31 2.64 -8.08
CA ASP A 149 9.97 2.33 -6.69
C ASP A 149 10.77 3.24 -5.75
N ALA A 150 10.10 4.27 -5.24
CA ALA A 150 10.72 5.28 -4.39
C ALA A 150 11.15 4.73 -3.02
N GLN A 151 10.66 3.55 -2.62
CA GLN A 151 11.13 2.83 -1.44
C GLN A 151 12.64 2.60 -1.48
N LEU A 152 13.18 2.36 -2.67
CA LEU A 152 14.56 1.92 -2.88
C LEU A 152 15.59 3.04 -2.72
N VAL A 153 15.15 4.29 -2.51
CA VAL A 153 16.06 5.42 -2.27
C VAL A 153 16.96 5.19 -1.05
N SER A 154 16.42 4.54 -0.01
CA SER A 154 17.14 4.21 1.23
C SER A 154 17.81 2.83 1.22
N ALA A 155 17.63 2.03 0.16
CA ALA A 155 18.22 0.70 0.07
C ALA A 155 19.74 0.79 -0.06
N SER A 156 20.51 -0.06 0.62
CA SER A 156 21.94 -0.19 0.38
C SER A 156 22.21 -1.09 -0.83
N ASN A 157 23.25 -0.77 -1.61
CA ASN A 157 23.69 -1.63 -2.72
C ASN A 157 24.40 -2.91 -2.23
N THR A 158 24.59 -3.06 -0.91
CA THR A 158 25.38 -4.11 -0.29
C THR A 158 24.52 -5.22 0.34
N SER A 159 23.20 -5.14 0.21
CA SER A 159 22.32 -6.19 0.73
C SER A 159 22.58 -7.50 -0.03
N THR A 160 22.85 -8.57 0.71
CA THR A 160 22.88 -9.94 0.17
C THR A 160 21.47 -10.51 -0.04
N GLU A 161 20.45 -9.81 0.46
CA GLU A 161 19.07 -10.20 0.34
C GLU A 161 18.44 -9.64 -0.94
N PRO A 162 17.48 -10.36 -1.55
CA PRO A 162 16.79 -9.86 -2.74
C PRO A 162 16.09 -8.52 -2.46
N ILE A 163 16.09 -7.62 -3.45
CA ILE A 163 15.63 -6.23 -3.28
C ILE A 163 14.13 -6.18 -3.00
N TRP A 164 13.36 -7.12 -3.53
CA TRP A 164 11.93 -7.19 -3.21
C TRP A 164 11.65 -7.54 -1.75
N VAL A 165 12.63 -8.04 -0.99
CA VAL A 165 12.52 -8.40 0.45
C VAL A 165 12.85 -7.22 1.37
N LEU A 166 13.21 -6.05 0.82
CA LEU A 166 13.53 -4.90 1.67
C LEU A 166 12.32 -4.53 2.53
N THR A 167 12.52 -4.54 3.85
CA THR A 167 11.45 -4.38 4.85
C THR A 167 11.59 -3.12 5.70
N ASP A 168 12.74 -2.42 5.66
CA ASP A 168 13.13 -1.40 6.65
C ASP A 168 13.09 0.06 6.16
N THR A 169 12.42 0.34 5.05
CA THR A 169 12.38 1.70 4.51
C THR A 169 11.24 2.48 5.14
N GLN A 170 11.53 3.25 6.18
CA GLN A 170 10.55 4.07 6.86
C GLN A 170 10.10 5.23 5.95
N ALA A 171 8.95 5.10 5.29
CA ALA A 171 8.36 6.13 4.42
C ALA A 171 8.37 7.52 5.08
N ARG A 172 8.02 7.57 6.37
CA ARG A 172 8.06 8.77 7.19
C ARG A 172 9.40 9.49 7.17
N SER A 173 10.51 8.76 7.21
CA SER A 173 11.86 9.34 7.23
C SER A 173 12.19 10.01 5.89
N ILE A 174 11.83 9.37 4.76
CA ILE A 174 12.04 9.89 3.42
C ILE A 174 11.17 11.12 3.18
N ILE A 175 9.89 11.04 3.55
CA ILE A 175 8.94 12.15 3.43
C ILE A 175 9.36 13.33 4.33
N ALA A 176 9.83 13.08 5.55
CA ALA A 176 10.34 14.12 6.43
C ALA A 176 11.58 14.82 5.82
N ARG A 177 12.47 14.07 5.16
CA ARG A 177 13.63 14.63 4.46
C ARG A 177 13.25 15.39 3.19
N ALA A 178 12.09 15.11 2.58
CA ALA A 178 11.57 15.90 1.47
C ALA A 178 11.32 17.38 1.86
N ARG A 179 11.17 17.71 3.15
CA ARG A 179 11.11 19.11 3.63
C ARG A 179 12.35 19.94 3.24
N GLY A 180 13.48 19.31 2.97
CA GLY A 180 14.69 20.00 2.49
C GLY A 180 14.61 20.41 1.01
N MET A 181 13.56 20.03 0.28
CA MET A 181 13.36 20.42 -1.12
C MET A 181 12.56 21.72 -1.22
N ILE A 182 13.05 22.65 -2.06
CA ILE A 182 12.39 23.93 -2.31
C ILE A 182 10.95 23.69 -2.79
N GLY A 183 10.00 24.38 -2.15
CA GLY A 183 8.59 24.37 -2.52
C GLY A 183 7.76 23.16 -2.05
N THR A 184 8.35 22.15 -1.42
CA THR A 184 7.57 20.99 -0.89
C THR A 184 7.47 20.96 0.63
N VAL A 185 8.02 21.99 1.31
CA VAL A 185 8.11 22.06 2.78
C VAL A 185 6.74 21.88 3.43
N LYS A 186 5.72 22.56 2.91
CA LYS A 186 4.37 22.51 3.46
C LYS A 186 3.76 21.12 3.27
N GLU A 187 3.79 20.58 2.06
CA GLU A 187 3.22 19.26 1.75
C GLU A 187 3.94 18.15 2.53
N ALA A 188 5.27 18.21 2.64
CA ALA A 188 6.04 17.25 3.43
C ALA A 188 5.76 17.39 4.94
N GLN A 189 5.55 18.60 5.45
CA GLN A 189 5.15 18.82 6.84
C GLN A 189 3.73 18.28 7.10
N ASP A 190 2.78 18.64 6.24
CA ASP A 190 1.39 18.19 6.31
C ASP A 190 1.30 16.67 6.20
N ALA A 191 2.10 16.04 5.33
CA ALA A 191 2.20 14.58 5.23
C ALA A 191 2.72 13.94 6.52
N VAL A 192 3.77 14.48 7.13
CA VAL A 192 4.30 13.94 8.41
C VAL A 192 3.31 14.11 9.54
N ASN A 193 2.59 15.22 9.59
CA ASN A 193 1.52 15.44 10.57
C ASN A 193 0.38 14.44 10.35
N PHE A 194 -0.03 14.25 9.09
CA PHE A 194 -1.07 13.29 8.71
C PHE A 194 -0.71 11.86 9.11
N MET A 195 0.50 11.39 8.78
CA MET A 195 1.03 10.08 9.21
C MET A 195 1.05 9.92 10.73
N SER A 196 1.36 11.00 11.47
CA SER A 196 1.41 10.95 12.94
C SER A 196 0.01 10.85 13.55
N SER A 197 -0.99 11.50 12.95
CA SER A 197 -2.38 11.44 13.41
C SER A 197 -3.11 10.13 13.10
N LYS A 198 -2.47 9.24 12.32
CA LYS A 198 -3.01 7.95 11.89
C LYS A 198 -2.21 6.76 12.42
N LYS A 199 -1.27 6.99 13.35
CA LYS A 199 -0.59 5.91 14.09
C LYS A 199 -1.61 5.23 15.01
N GLY A 200 -1.93 3.98 14.70
CA GLY A 200 -2.82 3.16 15.51
C GLY A 200 -3.13 1.84 14.82
N ASN A 201 -3.62 0.87 15.59
CA ASN A 201 -3.93 -0.49 15.11
C ASN A 201 -5.21 -0.55 14.25
N MET A 202 -5.54 0.53 13.55
CA MET A 202 -6.79 0.70 12.79
C MET A 202 -7.04 -0.48 11.86
N PHE A 203 -6.01 -0.93 11.15
CA PHE A 203 -6.12 -2.06 10.23
C PHE A 203 -6.42 -3.37 10.96
N GLU A 204 -5.84 -3.60 12.15
CA GLU A 204 -6.13 -4.78 12.96
C GLU A 204 -7.59 -4.78 13.46
N PHE A 205 -8.07 -3.64 13.93
CA PHE A 205 -9.46 -3.45 14.35
C PHE A 205 -10.43 -3.72 13.19
N LEU A 206 -10.24 -3.04 12.07
CA LEU A 206 -11.10 -3.17 10.90
C LEU A 206 -11.04 -4.59 10.33
N THR A 207 -9.85 -5.21 10.31
CA THR A 207 -9.69 -6.60 9.87
C THR A 207 -10.48 -7.54 10.76
N PHE A 208 -10.44 -7.39 12.08
CA PHE A 208 -11.25 -8.24 12.94
C PHE A 208 -12.75 -7.95 12.74
N LEU A 209 -13.18 -6.69 12.82
CA LEU A 209 -14.61 -6.34 12.82
C LEU A 209 -15.34 -6.73 11.53
N HIS A 210 -14.69 -6.57 10.37
CA HIS A 210 -15.32 -6.76 9.05
C HIS A 210 -15.07 -8.12 8.40
N ARG A 211 -14.30 -9.02 9.04
CA ARG A 211 -13.92 -10.31 8.44
C ARG A 211 -15.08 -11.23 8.04
N LYS A 212 -16.26 -11.06 8.65
CA LYS A 212 -17.47 -11.86 8.39
C LYS A 212 -18.42 -11.16 7.42
N ASP A 213 -18.11 -9.95 6.99
CA ASP A 213 -18.94 -9.20 6.07
C ASP A 213 -18.88 -9.82 4.67
N GLN A 214 -19.96 -9.68 3.91
CA GLN A 214 -20.02 -10.19 2.53
C GLN A 214 -18.97 -9.53 1.63
N ASP A 215 -18.69 -8.24 1.88
CA ASP A 215 -17.64 -7.46 1.24
C ASP A 215 -16.86 -6.70 2.33
N PRO A 216 -15.82 -7.34 2.90
CA PRO A 216 -15.04 -6.75 3.98
C PRO A 216 -14.38 -5.43 3.57
N PHE A 217 -13.87 -5.34 2.33
CA PHE A 217 -13.24 -4.12 1.85
C PHE A 217 -14.24 -2.97 1.81
N ALA A 218 -15.40 -3.15 1.17
CA ALA A 218 -16.41 -2.11 1.09
C ALA A 218 -16.90 -1.64 2.47
N SER A 219 -16.83 -2.51 3.48
CA SER A 219 -17.27 -2.21 4.85
C SER A 219 -16.26 -1.36 5.64
N MET A 220 -14.98 -1.37 5.24
CA MET A 220 -13.92 -0.50 5.80
C MET A 220 -13.83 0.87 5.12
N VAL A 221 -14.50 1.05 3.98
CA VAL A 221 -14.36 2.27 3.17
C VAL A 221 -15.33 3.35 3.65
N ASP A 222 -14.78 4.32 4.38
CA ASP A 222 -15.44 5.56 4.81
C ASP A 222 -14.75 6.82 4.26
N ASP A 223 -15.22 8.00 4.66
CA ASP A 223 -14.64 9.30 4.28
C ASP A 223 -13.16 9.42 4.66
N ASP A 224 -12.78 8.84 5.80
CA ASP A 224 -11.43 8.93 6.34
C ASP A 224 -10.48 7.98 5.61
N PHE A 225 -10.95 6.80 5.23
CA PHE A 225 -10.26 5.90 4.32
C PHE A 225 -9.97 6.59 2.98
N TYR A 226 -10.95 7.29 2.39
CA TYR A 226 -10.72 8.02 1.14
C TYR A 226 -9.70 9.16 1.29
N LYS A 227 -9.69 9.88 2.43
CA LYS A 227 -8.69 10.92 2.72
C LYS A 227 -7.29 10.32 2.87
N TYR A 228 -7.20 9.18 3.55
CA TYR A 228 -5.97 8.40 3.71
C TYR A 228 -5.42 7.98 2.34
N ALA A 229 -6.23 7.29 1.52
CA ALA A 229 -5.88 6.88 0.17
C ALA A 229 -5.44 8.04 -0.73
N ALA A 230 -6.11 9.20 -0.62
CA ALA A 230 -5.70 10.41 -1.35
C ALA A 230 -4.37 11.00 -0.82
N GLY A 231 -4.06 10.79 0.46
CA GLY A 231 -2.80 11.18 1.09
C GLY A 231 -1.63 10.33 0.60
N ASP A 232 -1.81 9.01 0.43
CA ASP A 232 -0.76 8.09 -0.03
C ASP A 232 -0.22 8.48 -1.40
N LEU A 233 -1.08 8.95 -2.31
CA LEU A 233 -0.66 9.50 -3.59
C LEU A 233 0.33 10.65 -3.46
N VAL A 234 0.13 11.54 -2.48
CA VAL A 234 1.04 12.65 -2.20
C VAL A 234 2.35 12.14 -1.60
N MET A 235 2.27 11.20 -0.67
CA MET A 235 3.44 10.64 0.01
C MET A 235 4.34 9.87 -0.96
N THR A 236 3.76 9.04 -1.82
CA THR A 236 4.46 8.35 -2.91
C THR A 236 5.10 9.34 -3.89
N ALA A 237 4.39 10.40 -4.27
CA ALA A 237 4.94 11.44 -5.11
C ALA A 237 6.13 12.17 -4.43
N LEU A 238 6.00 12.54 -3.16
CA LEU A 238 7.08 13.19 -2.40
C LEU A 238 8.31 12.30 -2.29
N ALA A 239 8.15 11.00 -2.05
CA ALA A 239 9.26 10.06 -2.01
C ALA A 239 9.97 9.96 -3.38
N ALA A 240 9.20 9.92 -4.47
CA ALA A 240 9.77 9.92 -5.82
C ALA A 240 10.53 11.22 -6.12
N LEU A 241 9.91 12.38 -5.84
CA LEU A 241 10.55 13.68 -6.04
C LEU A 241 11.82 13.82 -5.19
N TYR A 242 11.82 13.34 -3.94
CA TYR A 242 13.00 13.31 -3.09
C TYR A 242 14.15 12.56 -3.77
N SER A 243 13.87 11.38 -4.34
CA SER A 243 14.87 10.63 -5.08
C SER A 243 15.40 11.37 -6.31
N PHE A 244 14.55 12.11 -7.04
CA PHE A 244 15.00 12.91 -8.18
C PHE A 244 15.85 14.10 -7.74
N TYR A 245 15.37 14.89 -6.78
CA TYR A 245 15.99 16.15 -6.34
C TYR A 245 17.40 15.95 -5.77
N PHE A 246 17.56 14.95 -4.89
CA PHE A 246 18.85 14.69 -4.24
C PHE A 246 19.81 13.82 -5.07
N GLY A 247 19.47 13.52 -6.34
CA GLY A 247 20.35 12.80 -7.27
C GLY A 247 20.44 11.30 -7.02
N PHE A 248 19.45 10.71 -6.35
CA PHE A 248 19.37 9.26 -6.13
C PHE A 248 18.66 8.52 -7.27
N SER A 249 18.06 9.25 -8.22
CA SER A 249 17.20 8.68 -9.28
C SER A 249 17.85 7.58 -10.10
N SER A 250 19.12 7.71 -10.50
CA SER A 250 19.81 6.67 -11.27
C SER A 250 19.91 5.36 -10.50
N LYS A 251 20.28 5.43 -9.22
CA LYS A 251 20.34 4.28 -8.31
C LYS A 251 18.94 3.69 -8.11
N THR A 252 17.94 4.53 -7.84
CA THR A 252 16.55 4.07 -7.64
C THR A 252 16.00 3.39 -8.89
N TRP A 253 16.32 3.88 -10.10
CA TRP A 253 15.97 3.22 -11.36
C TRP A 253 16.63 1.85 -11.52
N GLU A 254 17.93 1.76 -11.24
CA GLU A 254 18.67 0.49 -11.30
C GLU A 254 18.08 -0.55 -10.35
N LEU A 255 17.88 -0.18 -9.08
CA LEU A 255 17.31 -1.07 -8.08
C LEU A 255 15.85 -1.43 -8.40
N SER A 256 15.06 -0.49 -8.95
CA SER A 256 13.69 -0.78 -9.41
C SER A 256 13.68 -1.83 -10.52
N ALA A 257 14.61 -1.73 -11.48
CA ALA A 257 14.73 -2.72 -12.56
C ALA A 257 15.13 -4.11 -12.04
N ILE A 258 16.02 -4.17 -11.05
CA ILE A 258 16.38 -5.42 -10.37
C ILE A 258 15.17 -5.99 -9.62
N LYS A 259 14.48 -5.18 -8.81
CA LYS A 259 13.26 -5.59 -8.08
C LYS A 259 12.20 -6.14 -9.04
N VAL A 260 11.96 -5.46 -10.17
CA VAL A 260 11.02 -5.92 -11.22
C VAL A 260 11.46 -7.26 -11.83
N LYS A 261 12.75 -7.44 -12.10
CA LYS A 261 13.27 -8.71 -12.64
C LYS A 261 13.05 -9.86 -11.65
N GLU A 262 13.35 -9.64 -10.39
CA GLU A 262 13.14 -10.63 -9.32
C GLU A 262 11.65 -10.93 -9.12
N PHE A 263 10.81 -9.90 -9.09
CA PHE A 263 9.35 -9.99 -9.04
C PHE A 263 8.78 -10.88 -10.17
N LEU A 264 9.14 -10.60 -11.42
CA LEU A 264 8.67 -11.37 -12.58
C LEU A 264 9.23 -12.80 -12.56
N SER A 265 10.45 -13.00 -12.06
CA SER A 265 11.05 -14.33 -11.91
C SER A 265 10.26 -15.21 -10.95
N LEU A 266 9.84 -14.67 -9.80
CA LEU A 266 8.99 -15.38 -8.84
C LEU A 266 7.64 -15.77 -9.45
N GLN A 267 6.98 -14.84 -10.16
CA GLN A 267 5.72 -15.15 -10.84
C GLN A 267 5.88 -16.27 -11.86
N LYS A 268 6.95 -16.22 -12.68
CA LYS A 268 7.23 -17.22 -13.71
C LYS A 268 7.57 -18.59 -13.11
N MET A 269 8.42 -18.61 -12.09
CA MET A 269 8.89 -19.84 -11.45
C MET A 269 7.74 -20.62 -10.81
N HIS A 270 6.77 -19.91 -10.25
CA HIS A 270 5.65 -20.51 -9.51
C HIS A 270 4.31 -20.48 -10.26
N GLN A 271 4.29 -19.92 -11.47
CA GLN A 271 3.07 -19.73 -12.28
C GLN A 271 1.92 -19.07 -11.49
N GLN A 272 2.27 -18.12 -10.63
CA GLN A 272 1.34 -17.50 -9.69
C GLN A 272 1.62 -16.00 -9.58
N VAL A 273 0.64 -15.17 -9.93
CA VAL A 273 0.78 -13.71 -9.99
C VAL A 273 0.98 -13.08 -8.61
N LEU A 274 0.39 -13.66 -7.57
CA LEU A 274 0.50 -13.20 -6.18
C LEU A 274 1.79 -13.63 -5.49
N MET A 275 2.61 -14.49 -6.12
CA MET A 275 3.80 -15.04 -5.50
C MET A 275 4.76 -13.99 -4.92
N PRO A 276 5.11 -12.90 -5.64
CA PRO A 276 6.02 -11.89 -5.10
C PRO A 276 5.50 -11.24 -3.82
N SER A 277 4.21 -10.91 -3.78
CA SER A 277 3.58 -10.34 -2.59
C SER A 277 3.58 -11.34 -1.44
N ALA A 278 3.21 -12.59 -1.69
CA ALA A 278 3.19 -13.63 -0.65
C ALA A 278 4.57 -13.85 -0.03
N VAL A 279 5.63 -13.98 -0.84
CA VAL A 279 6.98 -14.18 -0.31
C VAL A 279 7.49 -12.92 0.41
N ARG A 280 7.14 -11.71 -0.06
CA ARG A 280 7.47 -10.47 0.66
C ARG A 280 6.81 -10.41 2.04
N GLN A 281 5.55 -10.82 2.14
CA GLN A 281 4.85 -10.84 3.43
C GLN A 281 5.37 -11.93 4.36
N GLU A 282 5.76 -13.09 3.81
CA GLU A 282 6.48 -14.11 4.57
C GLU A 282 7.75 -13.55 5.22
N ALA A 283 8.60 -12.90 4.42
CA ALA A 283 9.83 -12.33 4.95
C ALA A 283 9.58 -11.22 6.01
N PHE A 284 8.53 -10.42 5.84
CA PHE A 284 8.13 -9.43 6.83
C PHE A 284 7.71 -10.08 8.16
N LEU A 285 6.87 -11.11 8.08
CA LEU A 285 6.43 -11.83 9.27
C LEU A 285 7.61 -12.51 9.97
N THR A 286 8.50 -13.14 9.20
CA THR A 286 9.70 -13.82 9.70
C THR A 286 10.66 -12.87 10.42
N ARG A 287 10.84 -11.64 9.92
CA ARG A 287 11.76 -10.67 10.54
C ARG A 287 11.23 -10.03 11.82
N TYR A 288 9.95 -9.67 11.88
CA TYR A 288 9.44 -8.81 12.96
C TYR A 288 8.42 -9.47 13.88
N ASN A 289 7.78 -10.57 13.47
CA ASN A 289 6.47 -10.92 14.03
C ASN A 289 6.29 -12.38 14.47
N LEU A 290 7.18 -13.31 14.10
CA LEU A 290 7.01 -14.72 14.47
C LEU A 290 7.22 -14.99 15.96
N LYS A 291 8.03 -14.18 16.64
CA LYS A 291 8.35 -14.38 18.06
C LYS A 291 7.08 -14.32 18.92
N ASP A 292 6.25 -13.29 18.75
CA ASP A 292 5.03 -13.09 19.55
C ASP A 292 4.03 -14.25 19.36
N LEU A 293 3.90 -14.77 18.13
CA LEU A 293 3.05 -15.93 17.84
C LEU A 293 3.56 -17.20 18.49
N LYS A 294 4.89 -17.42 18.49
CA LYS A 294 5.52 -18.56 19.18
C LYS A 294 5.32 -18.45 20.69
N GLU A 295 5.51 -17.27 21.27
CA GLU A 295 5.27 -17.01 22.69
C GLU A 295 3.81 -17.26 23.09
N TYR A 296 2.86 -16.83 22.25
CA TYR A 296 1.46 -17.12 22.50
C TYR A 296 1.16 -18.63 22.51
N GLN A 297 1.71 -19.37 21.54
CA GLN A 297 1.57 -20.83 21.47
C GLN A 297 2.22 -21.53 22.68
N THR A 298 3.43 -21.14 23.07
CA THR A 298 4.15 -21.76 24.21
C THR A 298 3.52 -21.42 25.57
N SER A 299 2.83 -20.28 25.68
CA SER A 299 2.02 -19.94 26.87
C SER A 299 0.80 -20.85 27.08
N GLY A 300 0.52 -21.75 26.13
CA GLY A 300 -0.69 -22.56 26.12
C GLY A 300 -1.94 -21.74 25.79
N TYR A 301 -1.80 -20.71 24.96
CA TYR A 301 -2.88 -19.82 24.53
C TYR A 301 -3.55 -19.08 25.68
N LYS A 302 -2.81 -18.65 26.70
CA LYS A 302 -3.38 -18.00 27.89
C LYS A 302 -3.13 -16.49 27.86
N ILE A 303 -3.97 -15.76 27.13
CA ILE A 303 -4.05 -14.30 27.22
C ILE A 303 -5.44 -13.93 27.76
N PRO A 304 -5.57 -13.47 29.02
CA PRO A 304 -6.82 -12.94 29.53
C PRO A 304 -7.03 -11.53 28.97
N LEU A 305 -8.14 -11.28 28.27
CA LEU A 305 -8.44 -9.98 27.65
C LEU A 305 -8.95 -8.97 28.69
N THR A 306 -8.10 -8.62 29.66
CA THR A 306 -8.44 -7.81 30.84
C THR A 306 -8.55 -6.32 30.55
N ASP A 307 -7.69 -5.81 29.68
CA ASP A 307 -7.58 -4.38 29.35
C ASP A 307 -7.42 -4.14 27.85
N ASP A 308 -7.47 -2.86 27.46
CA ASP A 308 -7.45 -2.44 26.06
C ASP A 308 -6.12 -2.74 25.37
N SER A 309 -5.00 -2.68 26.12
CA SER A 309 -3.66 -2.95 25.59
C SER A 309 -3.51 -4.44 25.24
N VAL A 310 -4.01 -5.32 26.13
CA VAL A 310 -4.04 -6.76 25.88
C VAL A 310 -4.98 -7.12 24.72
N ILE A 311 -6.13 -6.44 24.59
CA ILE A 311 -7.03 -6.60 23.44
C ILE A 311 -6.34 -6.19 22.14
N ARG A 312 -5.62 -5.06 22.13
CA ARG A 312 -4.84 -4.59 20.97
C ARG A 312 -3.78 -5.61 20.56
N MET A 313 -3.03 -6.13 21.53
CA MET A 313 -2.05 -7.21 21.27
C MET A 313 -2.74 -8.45 20.69
N ALA A 314 -3.88 -8.88 21.25
CA ALA A 314 -4.63 -10.03 20.74
C ALA A 314 -5.14 -9.82 19.32
N LEU A 315 -5.60 -8.61 18.97
CA LEU A 315 -5.98 -8.23 17.60
C LEU A 315 -4.78 -8.32 16.64
N THR A 316 -3.63 -7.80 17.04
CA THR A 316 -2.39 -7.90 16.25
C THR A 316 -1.98 -9.36 16.03
N LEU A 317 -2.00 -10.20 17.07
CA LEU A 317 -1.71 -11.64 16.95
C LEU A 317 -2.72 -12.34 16.05
N TYR A 318 -4.00 -11.98 16.14
CA TYR A 318 -5.06 -12.52 15.31
C TYR A 318 -4.80 -12.22 13.83
N VAL A 319 -4.53 -10.96 13.49
CA VAL A 319 -4.23 -10.55 12.10
C VAL A 319 -2.97 -11.23 11.58
N LYS A 320 -1.91 -11.33 12.39
CA LYS A 320 -0.67 -12.04 12.01
C LYS A 320 -0.94 -13.52 11.72
N ALA A 321 -1.66 -14.22 12.61
CA ALA A 321 -1.99 -15.63 12.43
C ALA A 321 -2.89 -15.86 11.22
N ASP A 322 -3.89 -15.01 11.01
CA ASP A 322 -4.76 -15.08 9.85
C ASP A 322 -4.02 -14.77 8.54
N MET A 323 -3.06 -13.84 8.55
CA MET A 323 -2.17 -13.59 7.42
C MET A 323 -1.36 -14.84 7.07
N ILE A 324 -0.75 -15.53 8.05
CA ILE A 324 -0.04 -16.80 7.82
C ILE A 324 -0.96 -17.84 7.19
N VAL A 325 -2.18 -18.03 7.73
CA VAL A 325 -3.16 -18.97 7.17
C VAL A 325 -3.49 -18.67 5.71
N ASN A 326 -3.53 -17.38 5.34
CA ASN A 326 -3.79 -16.96 3.96
C ASN A 326 -2.56 -17.15 3.06
N LEU A 327 -1.37 -16.80 3.55
CA LEU A 327 -0.11 -16.99 2.82
C LEU A 327 0.15 -18.47 2.52
N LEU A 328 -0.14 -19.38 3.45
CA LEU A 328 0.02 -20.83 3.23
C LEU A 328 -0.82 -21.40 2.08
N LYS A 329 -1.84 -20.67 1.61
CA LYS A 329 -2.63 -21.06 0.42
C LYS A 329 -1.94 -20.69 -0.89
N ILE A 330 -0.99 -19.75 -0.84
CA ILE A 330 -0.27 -19.23 -2.00
C ILE A 330 1.17 -19.77 -2.01
N LEU A 331 1.83 -19.80 -0.86
CA LEU A 331 3.24 -20.13 -0.71
C LEU A 331 3.51 -21.62 -0.95
N PRO A 332 4.51 -21.95 -1.77
CA PRO A 332 5.06 -23.30 -1.86
C PRO A 332 5.71 -23.72 -0.54
N GLU A 333 5.79 -25.02 -0.31
CA GLU A 333 6.34 -25.63 0.91
C GLU A 333 7.74 -25.10 1.30
N LYS A 334 8.59 -24.80 0.30
CA LYS A 334 9.93 -24.25 0.52
C LYS A 334 9.90 -22.93 1.30
N TYR A 335 8.93 -22.07 1.04
CA TYR A 335 8.80 -20.75 1.68
C TYR A 335 8.00 -20.82 2.99
N SER A 336 7.13 -21.82 3.14
CA SER A 336 6.35 -21.99 4.37
C SER A 336 7.12 -22.62 5.53
N LYS A 337 8.40 -23.00 5.34
CA LYS A 337 9.21 -23.64 6.40
C LYS A 337 9.33 -22.75 7.64
N SER A 338 9.43 -21.44 7.48
CA SER A 338 9.45 -20.47 8.59
C SER A 338 8.19 -20.53 9.46
N PHE A 339 7.07 -20.97 8.89
CA PHE A 339 5.78 -21.12 9.57
C PHE A 339 5.52 -22.54 10.12
N SER A 340 6.38 -23.52 9.82
CA SER A 340 6.13 -24.94 10.16
C SER A 340 5.96 -25.20 11.66
N GLU A 341 6.57 -24.39 12.52
CA GLU A 341 6.49 -24.50 13.98
C GLU A 341 5.29 -23.74 14.58
N ILE A 342 4.59 -22.94 13.77
CA ILE A 342 3.50 -22.06 14.21
C ILE A 342 2.19 -22.67 13.77
N ASN A 343 1.36 -23.07 14.73
CA ASN A 343 0.03 -23.54 14.45
C ASN A 343 -0.95 -22.37 14.26
N ALA A 344 -0.71 -21.59 13.20
CA ALA A 344 -1.41 -20.33 12.93
C ALA A 344 -2.92 -20.51 12.84
N GLN A 345 -3.39 -21.67 12.36
CA GLN A 345 -4.81 -22.00 12.30
C GLN A 345 -5.44 -22.15 13.68
N ILE A 346 -4.74 -22.79 14.64
CA ILE A 346 -5.20 -22.89 16.03
C ILE A 346 -5.15 -21.52 16.70
N ILE A 347 -4.04 -20.80 16.59
CA ILE A 347 -3.88 -19.44 17.16
C ILE A 347 -5.00 -18.52 16.68
N ARG A 348 -5.27 -18.50 15.37
CA ARG A 348 -6.33 -17.69 14.78
C ARG A 348 -7.69 -18.02 15.38
N ASN A 349 -8.06 -19.29 15.43
CA ASN A 349 -9.38 -19.71 15.88
C ASN A 349 -9.57 -19.45 17.39
N ASP A 350 -8.54 -19.67 18.19
CA ASP A 350 -8.56 -19.39 19.62
C ASP A 350 -8.68 -17.88 19.93
N LEU A 351 -7.86 -17.05 19.27
CA LEU A 351 -7.98 -15.59 19.39
C LEU A 351 -9.31 -15.08 18.86
N GLU A 352 -9.83 -15.67 17.79
CA GLU A 352 -11.15 -15.30 17.25
C GLU A 352 -12.26 -15.52 18.27
N GLY A 353 -12.26 -16.66 18.96
CA GLY A 353 -13.24 -16.95 20.03
C GLY A 353 -13.17 -15.91 21.15
N LYS A 354 -11.98 -15.65 21.67
CA LYS A 354 -11.78 -14.67 22.76
C LYS A 354 -12.14 -13.24 22.36
N LEU A 355 -11.74 -12.82 21.16
CA LEU A 355 -12.04 -11.49 20.65
C LEU A 355 -13.54 -11.29 20.38
N GLU A 356 -14.28 -12.35 20.02
CA GLU A 356 -15.74 -12.28 19.91
C GLU A 356 -16.42 -12.02 21.26
N GLU A 357 -15.91 -12.59 22.35
CA GLU A 357 -16.44 -12.35 23.71
C GLU A 357 -16.33 -10.87 24.12
N VAL A 358 -15.31 -10.16 23.64
CA VAL A 358 -15.07 -8.74 23.92
C VAL A 358 -15.39 -7.82 22.73
N LYS A 359 -16.10 -8.30 21.71
CA LYS A 359 -16.37 -7.55 20.47
C LYS A 359 -17.04 -6.19 20.71
N ALA A 360 -17.99 -6.12 21.64
CA ALA A 360 -18.65 -4.87 21.99
C ALA A 360 -17.66 -3.82 22.53
N ARG A 361 -16.67 -4.25 23.33
CA ARG A 361 -15.59 -3.38 23.82
C ARG A 361 -14.67 -2.95 22.68
N ILE A 362 -14.29 -3.88 21.79
CA ILE A 362 -13.48 -3.58 20.60
C ILE A 362 -14.11 -2.46 19.75
N GLN A 363 -15.44 -2.48 19.57
CA GLN A 363 -16.17 -1.45 18.82
C GLN A 363 -16.15 -0.06 19.48
N THR A 364 -15.91 0.01 20.79
CA THR A 364 -15.78 1.27 21.52
C THR A 364 -14.34 1.78 21.61
N LEU A 365 -13.35 0.93 21.27
CA LEU A 365 -11.95 1.35 21.25
C LEU A 365 -11.71 2.31 20.08
N SER A 366 -11.07 3.44 20.38
CA SER A 366 -10.57 4.32 19.34
C SER A 366 -9.42 3.63 18.60
N PRO A 367 -9.51 3.45 17.27
CA PRO A 367 -8.40 2.90 16.47
C PRO A 367 -7.20 3.85 16.41
N PHE A 368 -7.35 5.10 16.86
CA PHE A 368 -6.33 6.16 16.83
C PHE A 368 -5.79 6.54 18.21
N ASP A 369 -6.23 5.86 19.28
CA ASP A 369 -5.61 6.02 20.60
C ASP A 369 -4.31 5.23 20.58
N ASP A 370 -3.19 5.95 20.42
CA ASP A 370 -1.85 5.44 20.65
C ASP A 370 -1.71 5.14 22.16
N ASP A 371 -1.48 3.87 22.52
CA ASP A 371 -0.74 3.56 23.74
C ASP A 371 0.69 4.08 23.50
N THR A 372 0.96 5.33 23.83
CA THR A 372 2.29 5.97 23.76
C THR A 372 3.38 5.30 24.62
N ASN A 373 3.18 4.09 25.14
CA ASN A 373 4.05 3.50 26.17
C ASN A 373 4.67 2.12 25.85
N ILE A 374 4.65 1.63 24.61
CA ILE A 374 5.35 0.36 24.31
C ILE A 374 6.86 0.57 24.06
N GLU A 375 7.31 1.76 23.64
CA GLU A 375 8.76 2.04 23.47
C GLU A 375 9.48 2.45 24.79
N GLU A 376 8.76 2.82 25.86
CA GLU A 376 9.39 3.12 27.16
C GLU A 376 9.56 1.89 28.07
N ALA A 377 9.08 0.70 27.65
CA ALA A 377 9.25 -0.55 28.39
C ALA A 377 10.50 -1.37 27.99
N GLN A 378 11.37 -0.83 27.13
CA GLN A 378 12.59 -1.51 26.66
C GLN A 378 13.89 -0.70 26.75
N ASN A 379 13.94 0.34 27.60
CA ASN A 379 15.22 0.97 28.01
C ASN A 379 15.52 0.73 29.49
#